data_AF-A0A7X9JW53-F1
#
_entry.id   AF-A0A7X9JW53-F1
#
_cell.length_a   1.000
_cell.length_b   1.000
_cell.length_c   1.000
_cell.angle_alpha   90.00
_cell.angle_beta   90.00
_cell.angle_gamma   90.00
#
_symmetry.space_group_name_H-M   'P 1'
#
loop_
_entity.id
_entity.type
_entity.pdbx_description
1 polymer ?
#
loop_
_entity_poly.entity_id
_entity_poly.type
_entity_poly.pdbx_seq_one_letter_code
_entity_poly.pdbx_strand_id
1 'polypeptide(L)'
;MKKNRFFIIILALFCVANVGVSGKTGFSDGGGILYTQPVKSVIFRHLYHVDMKKIGCEKCHSGLFEMEALKAQENKDFIMESLYRGKYCGACHNGREAFAADTQCARCHVRISAQEVGHVKGKPKPYKIPEYNTSVLFGKDEMRVSFDHKKHSPPLDCKECHLKLFQIKKGANVITVTDHKPQKYCFGCHDGKEAFSWYTCNGCHKSWKEIAQIAPLAKTGRGSCYKCHTNAEKMKSLVVPPEIGGEGEG
;
A
#
# COMPACT_ATOMS: atom_id res chain seq x y z
N MET A 1 58.72 56.85 -35.12
CA MET A 1 57.73 56.45 -36.15
C MET A 1 56.46 55.95 -35.44
N LYS A 2 55.32 56.60 -35.74
CA LYS A 2 53.87 56.35 -35.45
C LYS A 2 53.51 55.24 -34.42
N LYS A 3 53.01 55.59 -33.21
CA LYS A 3 51.61 55.91 -32.78
C LYS A 3 50.61 54.73 -32.73
N ASN A 4 50.24 54.38 -31.48
CA ASN A 4 48.99 53.80 -30.94
C ASN A 4 47.75 53.68 -31.85
N ARG A 5 46.98 52.59 -31.62
CA ARG A 5 45.50 52.50 -31.46
C ARG A 5 45.13 51.01 -31.25
N PHE A 6 44.72 50.60 -30.04
CA PHE A 6 43.35 50.56 -29.50
C PHE A 6 42.36 49.71 -30.34
N PHE A 7 41.64 48.81 -29.64
CA PHE A 7 40.26 48.38 -29.87
C PHE A 7 39.97 47.00 -30.53
N ILE A 8 39.32 46.13 -29.71
CA ILE A 8 38.24 45.12 -29.98
C ILE A 8 38.55 43.98 -31.00
N ILE A 9 38.29 42.68 -30.79
CA ILE A 9 37.03 41.98 -30.50
C ILE A 9 37.33 40.55 -30.03
N ILE A 10 36.65 40.21 -28.95
CA ILE A 10 36.33 38.88 -28.43
C ILE A 10 35.75 38.00 -29.54
N LEU A 11 36.41 36.89 -29.89
CA LEU A 11 35.69 35.71 -30.38
C LEU A 11 36.48 34.45 -30.03
N ALA A 12 36.44 34.12 -28.75
CA ALA A 12 36.62 32.74 -28.32
C ALA A 12 35.48 31.93 -28.94
N LEU A 13 35.71 31.40 -30.15
CA LEU A 13 34.86 30.36 -30.73
C LEU A 13 35.14 29.06 -29.96
N PHE A 14 34.65 29.03 -28.73
CA PHE A 14 34.45 27.84 -27.94
C PHE A 14 33.35 27.04 -28.67
N CYS A 15 33.71 26.36 -29.76
CA CYS A 15 32.92 25.27 -30.32
C CYS A 15 33.04 24.09 -29.36
N VAL A 16 32.48 24.26 -28.16
CA VAL A 16 31.98 23.13 -27.39
C VAL A 16 30.87 22.59 -28.25
N ALA A 17 31.18 21.56 -29.01
CA ALA A 17 30.16 20.63 -29.45
C ALA A 17 29.47 20.19 -28.15
N ASN A 18 28.35 20.84 -27.86
CA ASN A 18 27.26 20.25 -27.09
C ASN A 18 26.84 19.04 -27.91
N VAL A 19 27.60 17.95 -27.77
CA VAL A 19 27.05 16.62 -27.91
C VAL A 19 26.04 16.54 -26.79
N GLY A 20 24.84 17.04 -27.10
CA GLY A 20 23.66 16.72 -26.35
C GLY A 20 23.62 15.21 -26.35
N VAL A 21 24.04 14.62 -25.22
CA VAL A 21 23.63 13.27 -24.87
C VAL A 21 22.13 13.39 -24.67
N SER A 22 21.42 13.39 -25.78
CA SER A 22 20.02 13.02 -25.83
C SER A 22 20.06 11.53 -25.51
N GLY A 23 20.08 11.23 -24.22
CA GLY A 23 19.75 9.92 -23.70
C GLY A 23 18.31 9.63 -24.06
N LYS A 24 18.05 9.32 -25.33
CA LYS A 24 16.90 8.54 -25.72
C LYS A 24 17.14 7.16 -25.14
N THR A 25 16.69 6.93 -23.91
CA THR A 25 16.45 5.58 -23.41
C THR A 25 15.27 5.02 -24.21
N GLY A 26 15.58 4.56 -25.42
CA GLY A 26 14.63 3.84 -26.25
C GLY A 26 14.41 2.43 -25.69
N PHE A 27 13.13 2.04 -25.66
CA PHE A 27 12.51 0.76 -25.27
C PHE A 27 12.13 0.55 -23.78
N SER A 28 10.97 -0.04 -23.42
CA SER A 28 9.88 -0.67 -24.24
C SER A 28 8.49 0.01 -24.14
N ASP A 29 7.78 0.10 -25.27
CA ASP A 29 6.57 0.92 -25.48
C ASP A 29 5.26 0.30 -24.96
N GLY A 30 5.34 -0.79 -24.20
CA GLY A 30 4.19 -1.41 -23.51
C GLY A 30 3.72 -0.63 -22.27
N GLY A 31 4.55 0.29 -21.75
CA GLY A 31 4.19 1.17 -20.64
C GLY A 31 3.88 0.46 -19.31
N GLY A 32 3.24 1.19 -18.40
CA GLY A 32 2.62 0.61 -17.21
C GLY A 32 1.21 0.13 -17.55
N ILE A 33 0.78 -1.00 -16.99
CA ILE A 33 -0.61 -1.47 -17.07
C ILE A 33 -1.15 -1.53 -15.65
N LEU A 34 -2.18 -0.74 -15.35
CA LEU A 34 -2.93 -0.85 -14.11
C LEU A 34 -4.15 -1.75 -14.36
N TYR A 35 -4.14 -2.97 -13.83
CA TYR A 35 -5.33 -3.81 -13.81
C TYR A 35 -6.27 -3.35 -12.69
N THR A 36 -7.56 -3.27 -13.01
CA THR A 36 -8.63 -2.83 -12.10
C THR A 36 -9.69 -3.88 -11.85
N GLN A 37 -9.59 -5.02 -12.54
CA GLN A 37 -10.44 -6.19 -12.35
C GLN A 37 -9.61 -7.47 -12.30
N PRO A 38 -10.08 -8.50 -11.57
CA PRO A 38 -11.26 -8.50 -10.69
C PRO A 38 -11.04 -7.71 -9.38
N VAL A 39 -9.79 -7.34 -9.09
CA VAL A 39 -9.44 -6.53 -7.91
C VAL A 39 -8.95 -5.16 -8.33
N LYS A 40 -9.18 -4.17 -7.45
CA LYS A 40 -9.14 -2.75 -7.81
C LYS A 40 -7.78 -2.25 -8.28
N SER A 41 -6.65 -2.82 -7.87
CA SER A 41 -5.35 -2.29 -8.27
C SER A 41 -4.26 -3.36 -8.29
N VAL A 42 -3.74 -3.62 -9.49
CA VAL A 42 -2.49 -4.34 -9.73
C VAL A 42 -1.70 -3.61 -10.79
N ILE A 43 -0.46 -3.20 -10.48
CA ILE A 43 0.42 -2.55 -11.45
C ILE A 43 1.36 -3.59 -12.08
N PHE A 44 1.37 -3.64 -13.41
CA PHE A 44 2.41 -4.26 -14.20
C PHE A 44 3.26 -3.19 -14.87
N ARG A 45 4.57 -3.41 -14.96
CA ARG A 45 5.53 -2.43 -15.51
C ARG A 45 6.48 -3.14 -16.46
N HIS A 46 6.41 -2.81 -17.75
CA HIS A 46 7.34 -3.34 -18.74
C HIS A 46 8.79 -2.97 -18.45
N LEU A 47 9.04 -1.78 -17.89
CA LEU A 47 10.38 -1.33 -17.48
C LEU A 47 11.15 -2.39 -16.67
N TYR A 48 10.51 -2.98 -15.67
CA TYR A 48 11.17 -3.98 -14.83
C TYR A 48 11.36 -5.32 -15.54
N HIS A 49 10.42 -5.73 -16.40
CA HIS A 49 10.45 -7.06 -17.03
C HIS A 49 11.31 -7.07 -18.30
N VAL A 50 11.11 -6.10 -19.18
CA VAL A 50 11.80 -6.02 -20.47
C VAL A 50 13.13 -5.30 -20.31
N ASP A 51 13.11 -4.07 -19.79
CA ASP A 51 14.28 -3.21 -19.88
C ASP A 51 15.33 -3.55 -18.82
N MET A 52 14.90 -3.88 -17.60
CA MET A 52 15.81 -4.24 -16.50
C MET A 52 16.13 -5.73 -16.46
N LYS A 53 15.13 -6.62 -16.64
CA LYS A 53 15.34 -8.07 -16.56
C LYS A 53 15.63 -8.73 -17.92
N LYS A 54 15.61 -7.97 -19.02
CA LYS A 54 15.95 -8.44 -20.37
C LYS A 54 15.10 -9.64 -20.82
N ILE A 55 13.84 -9.70 -20.38
CA ILE A 55 12.89 -10.72 -20.80
C ILE A 55 12.36 -10.33 -22.20
N GLY A 56 12.47 -11.26 -23.16
CA GLY A 56 11.97 -11.06 -24.52
C GLY A 56 10.44 -10.96 -24.59
N CYS A 57 9.93 -10.19 -25.55
CA CYS A 57 8.50 -9.91 -25.72
C CYS A 57 7.67 -11.18 -25.89
N GLU A 58 8.21 -12.14 -26.65
CA GLU A 58 7.62 -13.43 -26.96
C GLU A 58 7.41 -14.30 -25.72
N LYS A 59 8.21 -14.11 -24.65
CA LYS A 59 8.05 -14.85 -23.41
C LYS A 59 6.69 -14.61 -22.76
N CYS A 60 6.09 -13.44 -22.99
CA CYS A 60 4.74 -13.10 -22.53
C CYS A 60 3.71 -13.18 -23.66
N HIS A 61 4.05 -12.68 -24.86
CA HIS A 61 3.09 -12.45 -25.94
C HIS A 61 2.88 -13.63 -26.91
N SER A 62 3.53 -14.77 -26.69
CA SER A 62 3.27 -16.01 -27.45
C SER A 62 2.13 -16.87 -26.87
N GLY A 63 1.46 -16.42 -25.81
CA GLY A 63 0.32 -17.15 -25.23
C GLY A 63 -0.08 -16.80 -23.80
N LEU A 64 0.73 -16.06 -23.04
CA LEU A 64 0.35 -15.65 -21.67
C LEU A 64 -0.49 -14.37 -21.66
N PHE A 65 -0.18 -13.42 -22.53
CA PHE A 65 -0.87 -12.14 -22.65
C PHE A 65 -0.98 -11.71 -24.11
N GLU A 66 -2.17 -11.30 -24.53
CA GLU A 66 -2.35 -10.63 -25.82
C GLU A 66 -1.64 -9.26 -25.81
N MET A 67 -1.21 -8.78 -26.98
CA MET A 67 -0.59 -7.45 -27.13
C MET A 67 -1.63 -6.31 -27.09
N GLU A 68 -2.64 -6.44 -26.23
CA GLU A 68 -3.69 -5.46 -25.99
C GLU A 68 -3.79 -5.18 -24.48
N ALA A 69 -3.58 -3.91 -24.10
CA ALA A 69 -3.62 -3.51 -22.69
C ALA A 69 -5.01 -3.73 -22.08
N LEU A 70 -5.03 -4.31 -20.87
CA LEU A 70 -6.23 -4.68 -20.11
C LEU A 70 -7.07 -5.82 -20.72
N LYS A 71 -6.66 -6.44 -21.82
CA LYS A 71 -7.41 -7.56 -22.39
C LYS A 71 -7.53 -8.75 -21.43
N ALA A 72 -6.45 -9.05 -20.73
CA ALA A 72 -6.41 -10.17 -19.80
C ALA A 72 -7.46 -10.07 -18.67
N GLN A 73 -7.77 -8.87 -18.16
CA GLN A 73 -8.74 -8.72 -17.07
C GLN A 73 -10.20 -8.89 -17.51
N GLU A 74 -10.49 -8.98 -18.81
CA GLU A 74 -11.82 -9.35 -19.33
C GLU A 74 -12.08 -10.86 -19.19
N ASN A 75 -11.02 -11.66 -19.04
CA ASN A 75 -11.13 -13.11 -18.94
C ASN A 75 -11.58 -13.53 -17.54
N LYS A 76 -12.59 -14.41 -17.48
CA LYS A 76 -13.15 -14.92 -16.22
C LYS A 76 -12.12 -15.69 -15.38
N ASP A 77 -11.11 -16.28 -16.02
CA ASP A 77 -10.05 -17.03 -15.36
C ASP A 77 -8.84 -16.15 -14.99
N PHE A 78 -8.89 -14.82 -15.16
CA PHE A 78 -7.88 -13.89 -14.64
C PHE A 78 -8.03 -13.68 -13.12
N ILE A 79 -7.84 -14.76 -12.36
CA ILE A 79 -7.97 -14.85 -10.90
C ILE A 79 -6.75 -15.56 -10.30
N MET A 80 -6.50 -15.38 -9.00
CA MET A 80 -5.35 -15.97 -8.30
C MET A 80 -5.26 -17.50 -8.46
N GLU A 81 -6.40 -18.20 -8.47
CA GLU A 81 -6.44 -19.66 -8.67
C GLU A 81 -5.76 -20.08 -9.99
N SER A 82 -5.99 -19.33 -11.06
CA SER A 82 -5.32 -19.58 -12.35
C SER A 82 -3.83 -19.26 -12.29
N LEU A 83 -3.45 -18.20 -11.57
CA LEU A 83 -2.04 -17.85 -11.37
C LEU A 83 -1.31 -18.96 -10.61
N TYR A 84 -1.92 -19.55 -9.58
CA TYR A 84 -1.35 -20.68 -8.85
C TYR A 84 -1.16 -21.92 -9.72
N ARG A 85 -1.95 -22.05 -10.79
CA ARG A 85 -1.82 -23.12 -11.80
C ARG A 85 -0.90 -22.74 -12.97
N GLY A 86 -0.08 -21.69 -12.82
CA GLY A 86 0.93 -21.30 -13.81
C GLY A 86 0.41 -20.46 -14.97
N LYS A 87 -0.79 -19.88 -14.90
CA LYS A 87 -1.30 -18.94 -15.92
C LYS A 87 -0.88 -17.50 -15.61
N TYR A 88 -0.90 -16.64 -16.64
CA TYR A 88 -0.65 -15.20 -16.52
C TYR A 88 0.65 -14.87 -15.77
N CYS A 89 0.59 -14.01 -14.75
CA CYS A 89 1.72 -13.66 -13.90
C CYS A 89 2.34 -14.88 -13.21
N GLY A 90 1.52 -15.88 -12.88
CA GLY A 90 1.93 -17.09 -12.17
C GLY A 90 2.77 -18.05 -13.00
N ALA A 91 2.84 -17.86 -14.33
CA ALA A 91 3.77 -18.61 -15.17
C ALA A 91 5.22 -18.46 -14.69
N CYS A 92 5.59 -17.24 -14.25
CA CYS A 92 6.93 -16.94 -13.73
C CYS A 92 6.92 -16.67 -12.20
N HIS A 93 5.88 -16.03 -11.66
CA HIS A 93 5.73 -15.74 -10.22
C HIS A 93 5.28 -16.98 -9.43
N ASN A 94 6.05 -18.06 -9.54
CA ASN A 94 5.78 -19.39 -9.00
C ASN A 94 6.73 -19.80 -7.87
N GLY A 95 7.62 -18.91 -7.42
CA GLY A 95 8.62 -19.18 -6.39
C GLY A 95 9.92 -19.79 -6.89
N ARG A 96 10.01 -20.15 -8.18
CA ARG A 96 11.22 -20.69 -8.82
C ARG A 96 11.87 -19.68 -9.76
N GLU A 97 11.11 -19.13 -10.71
CA GLU A 97 11.64 -18.16 -11.70
C GLU A 97 11.62 -16.73 -11.15
N ALA A 98 10.56 -16.40 -10.42
CA ALA A 98 10.41 -15.16 -9.68
C ALA A 98 9.72 -15.43 -8.34
N PHE A 99 9.59 -14.38 -7.53
CA PHE A 99 8.89 -14.45 -6.25
C PHE A 99 7.47 -15.02 -6.42
N ALA A 100 7.02 -15.82 -5.46
CA ALA A 100 5.74 -16.51 -5.55
C ALA A 100 4.54 -15.57 -5.35
N ALA A 101 3.52 -15.72 -6.21
CA ALA A 101 2.31 -14.89 -6.20
C ALA A 101 1.34 -15.21 -5.05
N ASP A 102 1.52 -16.35 -4.36
CA ASP A 102 0.68 -16.82 -3.25
C ASP A 102 1.10 -16.27 -1.88
N THR A 103 2.33 -15.78 -1.75
CA THR A 103 2.89 -15.32 -0.48
C THR A 103 3.22 -13.83 -0.45
N GLN A 104 3.37 -13.18 -1.61
CA GLN A 104 3.87 -11.81 -1.73
C GLN A 104 2.87 -10.86 -2.40
N CYS A 105 1.60 -10.91 -1.98
CA CYS A 105 0.48 -10.20 -2.60
C CYS A 105 0.74 -8.69 -2.77
N ALA A 106 1.33 -8.06 -1.75
CA ALA A 106 1.58 -6.60 -1.71
C ALA A 106 2.62 -6.12 -2.75
N ARG A 107 3.36 -7.03 -3.42
CA ARG A 107 4.28 -6.64 -4.50
C ARG A 107 3.55 -6.25 -5.79
N CYS A 108 2.31 -6.73 -5.94
CA CYS A 108 1.47 -6.46 -7.10
C CYS A 108 0.22 -5.65 -6.71
N HIS A 109 -0.44 -6.03 -5.62
CA HIS A 109 -1.66 -5.41 -5.11
C HIS A 109 -1.37 -4.15 -4.28
N VAL A 110 -1.03 -3.07 -4.96
CA VAL A 110 -0.65 -1.79 -4.35
C VAL A 110 -1.71 -0.73 -4.57
N ARG A 111 -1.84 0.22 -3.64
CA ARG A 111 -2.57 1.46 -3.90
C ARG A 111 -1.65 2.38 -4.71
N ILE A 112 -2.06 2.77 -5.91
CA ILE A 112 -1.26 3.66 -6.76
C ILE A 112 -1.93 5.01 -6.97
N SER A 113 -1.12 6.06 -7.00
CA SER A 113 -1.48 7.43 -7.37
C SER A 113 -1.58 7.59 -8.90
N ALA A 114 -2.16 8.70 -9.35
CA ALA A 114 -2.29 9.03 -10.77
C ALA A 114 -0.94 9.09 -11.49
N GLN A 115 0.05 9.60 -10.76
CA GLN A 115 1.40 9.84 -11.23
C GLN A 115 2.17 8.52 -11.41
N GLU A 116 1.92 7.52 -10.54
CA GLU A 116 2.63 6.24 -10.55
C GLU A 116 2.19 5.28 -11.66
N VAL A 117 0.94 5.42 -12.16
CA VAL A 117 0.39 4.59 -13.24
C VAL A 117 1.19 4.79 -14.54
N GLY A 118 1.66 6.02 -14.79
CA GLY A 118 2.44 6.36 -15.98
C GLY A 118 1.63 6.31 -17.28
N HIS A 119 2.27 5.84 -18.36
CA HIS A 119 1.66 5.67 -19.69
C HIS A 119 1.10 4.25 -19.83
N VAL A 120 -0.20 4.13 -20.13
CA VAL A 120 -0.82 2.87 -20.58
C VAL A 120 -0.94 2.92 -22.10
N LYS A 121 -0.27 2.00 -22.80
CA LYS A 121 -0.29 1.97 -24.27
C LYS A 121 -1.73 1.84 -24.78
N GLY A 122 -2.10 2.69 -25.73
CA GLY A 122 -3.43 2.65 -26.37
C GLY A 122 -4.60 3.20 -25.55
N LYS A 123 -4.36 3.80 -24.38
CA LYS A 123 -5.40 4.47 -23.58
C LYS A 123 -5.07 5.97 -23.38
N PRO A 124 -6.01 6.89 -23.63
CA PRO A 124 -5.77 8.32 -23.39
C PRO A 124 -5.63 8.60 -21.89
N LYS A 125 -4.77 9.56 -21.52
CA LYS A 125 -4.79 10.16 -20.18
C LYS A 125 -6.09 10.98 -20.03
N PRO A 126 -6.70 11.06 -18.82
CA PRO A 126 -6.29 10.45 -17.57
C PRO A 126 -6.83 9.02 -17.42
N TYR A 127 -5.97 8.11 -17.00
CA TYR A 127 -6.38 6.76 -16.61
C TYR A 127 -7.33 6.85 -15.39
N LYS A 128 -8.50 6.19 -15.44
CA LYS A 128 -9.43 6.16 -14.29
C LYS A 128 -8.84 5.29 -13.18
N ILE A 129 -8.20 5.93 -12.22
CA ILE A 129 -7.70 5.26 -11.02
C ILE A 129 -8.91 4.69 -10.27
N PRO A 130 -8.84 3.45 -9.77
CA PRO A 130 -9.85 2.92 -8.87
C PRO A 130 -10.04 3.84 -7.67
N GLU A 131 -11.29 4.17 -7.36
CA GLU A 131 -11.60 4.79 -6.08
C GLU A 131 -11.37 3.76 -4.97
N TYR A 132 -10.30 4.01 -4.20
CA TYR A 132 -10.03 3.30 -2.97
C TYR A 132 -10.85 3.93 -1.86
N ASN A 133 -11.70 3.13 -1.21
CA ASN A 133 -12.34 3.59 0.01
C ASN A 133 -11.25 3.83 1.06
N THR A 134 -11.06 5.08 1.48
CA THR A 134 -10.05 5.41 2.48
C THR A 134 -10.51 5.05 3.88
N SER A 135 -11.82 4.88 4.09
CA SER A 135 -12.38 4.49 5.38
C SER A 135 -12.74 3.01 5.42
N VAL A 136 -12.24 2.31 6.42
CA VAL A 136 -12.55 0.90 6.71
C VAL A 136 -13.25 0.82 8.05
N LEU A 137 -14.28 -0.02 8.15
CA LEU A 137 -14.93 -0.34 9.41
C LEU A 137 -14.46 -1.71 9.88
N PHE A 138 -14.00 -1.77 11.13
CA PHE A 138 -13.72 -3.00 11.86
C PHE A 138 -14.84 -3.26 12.87
N GLY A 139 -15.13 -4.53 13.13
CA GLY A 139 -16.18 -4.92 14.07
C GLY A 139 -17.60 -4.67 13.55
N LYS A 140 -18.57 -4.80 14.46
CA LYS A 140 -20.00 -4.57 14.22
C LYS A 140 -20.60 -3.83 15.41
N ASP A 141 -21.77 -3.24 15.20
CA ASP A 141 -22.60 -2.64 16.25
C ASP A 141 -21.83 -1.62 17.09
N GLU A 142 -21.97 -1.68 18.42
CA GLU A 142 -21.34 -0.75 19.35
C GLU A 142 -19.82 -0.93 19.46
N MET A 143 -19.29 -2.07 19.00
CA MET A 143 -17.85 -2.36 18.99
C MET A 143 -17.18 -1.96 17.68
N ARG A 144 -17.90 -1.25 16.79
CA ARG A 144 -17.34 -0.83 15.51
C ARG A 144 -16.27 0.24 15.69
N VAL A 145 -15.19 0.14 14.92
CA VAL A 145 -14.11 1.13 14.84
C VAL A 145 -13.96 1.58 13.39
N SER A 146 -13.88 2.89 13.19
CA SER A 146 -13.53 3.46 11.88
C SER A 146 -12.04 3.72 11.78
N PHE A 147 -11.42 3.22 10.72
CA PHE A 147 -10.04 3.51 10.34
C PHE A 147 -10.02 4.35 9.06
N ASP A 148 -9.25 5.43 9.03
CA ASP A 148 -9.10 6.27 7.84
C ASP A 148 -7.65 6.27 7.34
N HIS A 149 -7.43 5.73 6.15
CA HIS A 149 -6.14 5.73 5.47
C HIS A 149 -5.61 7.14 5.24
N LYS A 150 -6.46 8.16 5.02
CA LYS A 150 -5.98 9.54 4.78
C LYS A 150 -5.27 10.13 6.00
N LYS A 151 -5.60 9.65 7.20
CA LYS A 151 -4.97 10.08 8.46
C LYS A 151 -3.65 9.35 8.74
N HIS A 152 -3.38 8.25 8.04
CA HIS A 152 -2.19 7.42 8.25
C HIS A 152 -1.23 7.49 7.07
N SER A 153 -1.73 7.69 5.86
CA SER A 153 -0.98 7.67 4.61
C SER A 153 -1.45 8.80 3.69
N PRO A 154 -0.57 9.76 3.36
CA PRO A 154 0.80 9.98 3.88
C PRO A 154 0.87 10.43 5.37
N PRO A 155 2.01 10.28 6.09
CA PRO A 155 3.34 9.92 5.57
C PRO A 155 3.67 8.42 5.54
N LEU A 156 2.88 7.54 6.16
CA LEU A 156 3.19 6.10 6.16
C LEU A 156 2.95 5.48 4.79
N ASP A 157 3.85 4.58 4.39
CA ASP A 157 3.69 3.76 3.20
C ASP A 157 2.75 2.58 3.45
N CYS A 158 2.10 2.11 2.40
CA CYS A 158 1.18 0.97 2.47
C CYS A 158 1.83 -0.28 3.10
N LYS A 159 3.13 -0.49 2.83
CA LYS A 159 3.93 -1.64 3.30
C LYS A 159 4.17 -1.65 4.81
N GLU A 160 4.10 -0.49 5.47
CA GLU A 160 4.29 -0.38 6.92
C GLU A 160 3.15 -1.08 7.67
N CYS A 161 1.95 -1.08 7.09
CA CYS A 161 0.78 -1.75 7.62
C CYS A 161 0.47 -3.08 6.91
N HIS A 162 0.66 -3.16 5.60
CA HIS A 162 0.24 -4.29 4.77
C HIS A 162 1.42 -5.06 4.18
N LEU A 163 1.56 -6.37 4.35
CA LEU A 163 0.70 -7.30 5.10
C LEU A 163 1.15 -7.48 6.56
N LYS A 164 2.13 -6.70 7.02
CA LYS A 164 2.78 -6.84 8.33
C LYS A 164 1.79 -6.88 9.49
N LEU A 165 0.86 -5.93 9.52
CA LEU A 165 -0.14 -5.78 10.57
C LEU A 165 -1.56 -6.13 10.07
N PHE A 166 -1.84 -5.92 8.78
CA PHE A 166 -3.17 -6.08 8.21
C PHE A 166 -3.16 -6.79 6.85
N GLN A 167 -4.10 -7.71 6.66
CA GLN A 167 -4.42 -8.31 5.38
C GLN A 167 -5.15 -7.32 4.46
N ILE A 168 -4.80 -7.27 3.17
CA ILE A 168 -5.50 -6.45 2.15
C ILE A 168 -6.72 -7.23 1.62
N LYS A 169 -7.61 -7.64 2.54
CA LYS A 169 -8.86 -8.36 2.24
C LYS A 169 -9.94 -7.95 3.22
N LYS A 170 -11.07 -7.45 2.70
CA LYS A 170 -12.20 -7.02 3.54
C LYS A 170 -12.66 -8.18 4.42
N GLY A 171 -12.76 -7.93 5.74
CA GLY A 171 -13.17 -8.92 6.73
C GLY A 171 -12.13 -9.98 7.10
N ALA A 172 -10.94 -9.99 6.49
CA ALA A 172 -9.90 -10.97 6.84
C ALA A 172 -9.19 -10.67 8.16
N ASN A 173 -9.21 -9.40 8.59
CA ASN A 173 -8.61 -8.97 9.84
C ASN A 173 -9.66 -9.04 10.96
N VAL A 174 -9.70 -10.17 11.68
CA VAL A 174 -10.56 -10.34 12.86
C VAL A 174 -9.77 -9.90 14.09
N ILE A 175 -10.18 -8.77 14.66
CA ILE A 175 -9.53 -8.16 15.83
C ILE A 175 -10.43 -8.37 17.03
N THR A 176 -9.90 -8.99 18.07
CA THR A 176 -10.61 -9.21 19.34
C THR A 176 -9.97 -8.40 20.47
N VAL A 177 -10.64 -8.35 21.62
CA VAL A 177 -10.06 -7.72 22.83
C VAL A 177 -8.72 -8.37 23.22
N THR A 178 -8.54 -9.66 22.96
CA THR A 178 -7.25 -10.34 23.24
C THR A 178 -6.11 -9.92 22.31
N ASP A 179 -6.42 -9.22 21.22
CA ASP A 179 -5.43 -8.63 20.32
C ASP A 179 -5.05 -7.19 20.70
N HIS A 180 -5.68 -6.61 21.74
CA HIS A 180 -5.34 -5.30 22.29
C HIS A 180 -4.07 -5.38 23.14
N LYS A 181 -2.94 -5.57 22.46
CA LYS A 181 -1.62 -5.69 23.06
C LYS A 181 -0.55 -5.16 22.10
N PRO A 182 0.64 -4.76 22.60
CA PRO A 182 1.68 -4.18 21.76
C PRO A 182 2.00 -5.02 20.52
N GLN A 183 2.39 -4.32 19.44
CA GLN A 183 2.86 -4.91 18.17
C GLN A 183 1.80 -5.66 17.34
N LYS A 184 0.53 -5.66 17.73
CA LYS A 184 -0.57 -6.22 16.92
C LYS A 184 -1.45 -5.14 16.33
N TYR A 185 -1.83 -5.28 15.06
CA TYR A 185 -2.81 -4.40 14.39
C TYR A 185 -2.57 -2.91 14.69
N CYS A 186 -3.57 -2.19 15.21
CA CYS A 186 -3.51 -0.78 15.59
C CYS A 186 -2.46 -0.53 16.69
N PHE A 187 -2.29 -1.48 17.60
CA PHE A 187 -1.44 -1.42 18.80
C PHE A 187 0.05 -1.58 18.50
N GLY A 188 0.42 -1.78 17.23
CA GLY A 188 1.81 -1.68 16.80
C GLY A 188 2.36 -0.26 16.77
N CYS A 189 1.47 0.75 16.67
CA CYS A 189 1.83 2.16 16.72
C CYS A 189 1.04 2.91 17.81
N HIS A 190 -0.21 2.52 18.09
CA HIS A 190 -0.99 3.10 19.18
C HIS A 190 -0.60 2.51 20.54
N ASP A 191 0.68 2.61 20.90
CA ASP A 191 1.27 2.05 22.11
C ASP A 191 1.51 3.09 23.22
N GLY A 192 1.32 4.38 22.92
CA GLY A 192 1.62 5.49 23.82
C GLY A 192 3.02 6.10 23.63
N LYS A 193 3.83 5.53 22.73
CA LYS A 193 5.15 6.04 22.33
C LYS A 193 5.12 6.58 20.91
N GLU A 194 4.76 5.74 19.94
CA GLU A 194 4.73 6.08 18.51
C GLU A 194 3.48 6.91 18.15
N ALA A 195 2.36 6.57 18.77
CA ALA A 195 1.09 7.31 18.68
C ALA A 195 0.36 7.27 20.02
N PHE A 196 -0.84 7.87 20.06
CA PHE A 196 -1.64 7.89 21.29
C PHE A 196 -1.87 6.48 21.85
N SER A 197 -1.87 6.39 23.17
CA SER A 197 -2.03 5.11 23.86
C SER A 197 -3.38 4.48 23.59
N TRP A 198 -3.38 3.17 23.34
CA TRP A 198 -4.58 2.34 23.20
C TRP A 198 -5.50 2.28 24.41
N TYR A 199 -5.04 2.80 25.55
CA TYR A 199 -5.88 3.06 26.72
C TYR A 199 -6.88 4.19 26.50
N THR A 200 -6.72 4.95 25.40
CA THR A 200 -7.67 5.97 24.97
C THR A 200 -8.78 5.32 24.13
N CYS A 201 -9.72 4.63 24.78
CA CYS A 201 -10.78 3.85 24.12
C CYS A 201 -11.55 4.68 23.07
N ASN A 202 -11.91 5.91 23.42
CA ASN A 202 -12.65 6.83 22.57
C ASN A 202 -11.83 7.36 21.38
N GLY A 203 -10.53 7.07 21.31
CA GLY A 203 -9.70 7.35 20.13
C GLY A 203 -10.09 6.48 18.93
N CYS A 204 -10.76 5.34 19.18
CA CYS A 204 -11.17 4.40 18.14
C CYS A 204 -12.66 4.01 18.24
N HIS A 205 -13.15 3.76 19.45
CA HIS A 205 -14.53 3.36 19.71
C HIS A 205 -15.42 4.59 19.94
N LYS A 206 -16.72 4.41 19.68
CA LYS A 206 -17.74 5.39 20.12
C LYS A 206 -17.81 5.45 21.64
N SER A 207 -18.35 6.55 22.16
CA SER A 207 -18.41 6.85 23.59
C SER A 207 -19.00 5.68 24.39
N TRP A 208 -18.23 5.14 25.34
CA TRP A 208 -18.68 4.04 26.20
C TRP A 208 -19.95 4.38 27.00
N LYS A 209 -20.20 5.67 27.27
CA LYS A 209 -21.43 6.15 27.94
C LYS A 209 -22.67 5.93 27.07
N GLU A 210 -22.55 6.02 25.75
CA GLU A 210 -23.65 5.73 24.82
C GLU A 210 -23.86 4.22 24.67
N ILE A 211 -22.77 3.44 24.62
CA ILE A 211 -22.81 1.98 24.55
C ILE A 211 -23.50 1.36 25.79
N ALA A 212 -23.29 1.96 26.97
CA ALA A 212 -23.90 1.50 28.23
C ALA A 212 -25.43 1.77 28.32
N GLN A 213 -25.99 2.64 27.48
CA GLN A 213 -27.39 3.06 27.53
C GLN A 213 -28.32 2.27 26.59
N ILE A 214 -27.79 1.55 25.60
CA ILE A 214 -28.57 1.00 24.48
C ILE A 214 -29.16 -0.40 24.77
N ALA A 215 -28.66 -1.14 25.77
CA ALA A 215 -29.32 -2.33 26.32
C ALA A 215 -28.73 -2.72 27.69
N PRO A 216 -29.51 -3.34 28.60
CA PRO A 216 -28.92 -4.16 29.66
C PRO A 216 -28.31 -5.40 29.02
N LEU A 217 -27.07 -5.26 28.52
CA LEU A 217 -26.35 -6.31 27.81
C LEU A 217 -26.11 -7.50 28.77
N ALA A 218 -26.69 -8.65 28.41
CA ALA A 218 -26.75 -9.84 29.25
C ALA A 218 -25.38 -10.28 29.79
N LYS A 219 -25.34 -10.63 31.08
CA LYS A 219 -24.15 -11.02 31.86
C LYS A 219 -23.48 -12.33 31.39
N THR A 220 -23.92 -12.94 30.31
CA THR A 220 -23.57 -14.33 29.96
C THR A 220 -22.97 -14.41 28.56
N GLY A 221 -21.68 -14.11 28.47
CA GLY A 221 -20.87 -14.37 27.28
C GLY A 221 -19.41 -14.07 27.57
N ARG A 222 -18.53 -15.07 27.44
CA ARG A 222 -17.07 -14.87 27.51
C ARG A 222 -16.68 -13.88 26.42
N GLY A 223 -16.37 -12.64 26.82
CA GLY A 223 -16.00 -11.55 25.91
C GLY A 223 -16.77 -10.23 26.12
N SER A 224 -17.75 -10.15 27.02
CA SER A 224 -18.38 -8.86 27.32
C SER A 224 -17.45 -8.00 28.19
N CYS A 225 -17.27 -6.74 27.77
CA CYS A 225 -16.47 -5.70 28.43
C CYS A 225 -16.81 -5.51 29.92
N TYR A 226 -17.97 -6.02 30.37
CA TYR A 226 -18.49 -5.93 31.72
C TYR A 226 -17.55 -6.46 32.81
N LYS A 227 -16.71 -7.47 32.55
CA LYS A 227 -15.79 -7.98 33.57
C LYS A 227 -14.71 -6.95 33.99
N CYS A 228 -14.42 -5.96 33.16
CA CYS A 228 -13.32 -5.01 33.39
C CYS A 228 -13.79 -3.55 33.59
N HIS A 229 -15.06 -3.21 33.35
CA HIS A 229 -15.47 -1.81 33.22
C HIS A 229 -16.72 -1.47 34.06
N THR A 230 -16.56 -1.35 35.39
CA THR A 230 -17.65 -0.93 36.29
C THR A 230 -17.68 0.58 36.57
N ASN A 231 -16.57 1.32 36.42
CA ASN A 231 -16.55 2.80 36.41
C ASN A 231 -15.27 3.35 35.74
N ALA A 232 -15.25 4.65 35.39
CA ALA A 232 -14.13 5.31 34.71
C ALA A 232 -12.87 5.49 35.58
N GLU A 233 -13.00 5.54 36.91
CA GLU A 233 -11.86 5.60 37.84
C GLU A 233 -11.15 4.24 37.95
N LYS A 234 -11.92 3.14 37.98
CA LYS A 234 -11.44 1.75 37.90
C LYS A 234 -10.79 1.45 36.56
N MET A 235 -11.18 2.14 35.47
CA MET A 235 -10.45 2.02 34.20
C MET A 235 -9.01 2.52 34.31
N LYS A 236 -8.76 3.63 35.02
CA LYS A 236 -7.39 4.14 35.21
C LYS A 236 -6.53 3.21 36.07
N SER A 237 -7.13 2.40 36.95
CA SER A 237 -6.40 1.52 37.87
C SER A 237 -6.27 0.06 37.39
N LEU A 238 -7.19 -0.43 36.58
CA LEU A 238 -7.13 -1.79 36.00
C LEU A 238 -6.24 -1.85 34.75
N VAL A 239 -5.98 -0.69 34.17
CA VAL A 239 -5.12 -0.50 33.02
C VAL A 239 -3.80 0.04 33.55
N VAL A 240 -2.98 -0.84 34.10
CA VAL A 240 -1.61 -0.49 34.50
C VAL A 240 -0.81 -0.32 33.20
N PRO A 241 -0.29 0.87 32.88
CA PRO A 241 0.67 1.00 31.79
C PRO A 241 1.81 0.02 32.07
N PRO A 242 2.24 -0.81 31.11
CA PRO A 242 3.44 -1.60 31.33
C PRO A 242 4.54 -0.62 31.75
N GLU A 243 5.20 -0.87 32.89
CA GLU A 243 6.43 -0.16 33.22
C GLU A 243 7.35 -0.36 32.03
N ILE A 244 7.60 0.71 31.29
CA ILE A 244 8.61 0.70 30.24
C ILE A 244 9.95 0.76 30.97
N GLY A 245 10.32 -0.36 31.59
CA GLY A 245 11.65 -0.63 32.09
C GLY A 245 12.52 -0.94 30.89
N GLY A 246 13.31 0.04 30.49
CA GLY A 246 14.27 -0.05 29.40
C GLY A 246 15.04 1.25 29.36
N GLU A 247 16.11 1.26 30.14
CA GLU A 247 17.15 2.29 30.17
C GLU A 247 17.49 2.70 28.72
N GLY A 248 17.41 4.00 28.46
CA GLY A 248 17.94 4.54 27.21
C GLY A 248 19.46 4.40 27.23
N GLU A 249 20.04 4.05 26.09
CA GLU A 249 21.41 4.38 25.71
C GLU A 249 21.62 3.99 24.23
N GLY A 250 22.17 4.92 23.43
CA GLY A 250 22.81 4.65 22.14
C GLY A 250 22.02 4.95 20.88
#